data_AF-A0A2W6BKV8-F1
#
_entry.id   AF-A0A2W6BKV8-F1
#
_cell.length_a   1.000
_cell.length_b   1.000
_cell.length_c   1.000
_cell.angle_alpha   90.00
_cell.angle_beta   90.00
_cell.angle_gamma   90.00
#
_symmetry.space_group_name_H-M   'P 1'
#
loop_
_entity.id
_entity.type
_entity.pdbx_description
1 polymer ?
#
loop_
_entity_poly.entity_id
_entity_poly.type
_entity_poly.pdbx_seq_one_letter_code
_entity_poly.pdbx_strand_id
1 'polypeptide(L)'
;SFKTRSKAAAFRTVSSTKPTVLGLAQQGIFPSVDYKMTDEQLTTFRAVLCNDTPWNQNRSYWEQRSLRLGHQYPIMGWWQVDNVCAYWHRPKINILVPTGHGIPPVLMVQSTHDPATPYEGALAAHRAFHGSRMVTVENEGDHVIYSRRKNACVDQIVDAFLLRGEIPVEDVTCQGDGIPAP
;
A
#
# COMPACT_ATOMS: atom_id res chain seq x y z
N SER A 1 63.92 18.03 18.56
CA SER A 1 63.65 17.04 19.62
C SER A 1 62.37 17.43 20.35
N PHE A 2 61.56 16.42 20.64
CA PHE A 2 60.15 16.43 21.01
C PHE A 2 59.78 17.31 22.21
N LYS A 3 58.65 18.05 22.11
CA LYS A 3 57.87 18.49 23.28
C LYS A 3 56.51 17.80 23.24
N THR A 4 56.45 16.63 23.88
CA THR A 4 55.21 15.97 24.29
C THR A 4 54.54 16.79 25.39
N ARG A 5 53.30 17.22 25.16
CA ARG A 5 52.38 17.63 26.24
C ARG A 5 51.18 16.70 26.23
N SER A 6 51.13 15.87 27.26
CA SER A 6 49.98 15.08 27.67
C SER A 6 48.76 15.99 27.84
N LYS A 7 47.64 15.64 27.20
CA LYS A 7 46.32 16.16 27.56
C LYS A 7 45.46 14.98 28.00
N ALA A 8 45.07 15.03 29.27
CA ALA A 8 44.16 14.11 29.91
C ALA A 8 42.82 14.04 29.15
N ALA A 9 42.30 12.83 29.01
CA ALA A 9 40.98 12.55 28.46
C ALA A 9 39.90 13.10 29.40
N ALA A 10 39.08 14.03 28.89
CA ALA A 10 37.83 14.40 29.54
C ALA A 10 36.76 13.38 29.12
N PHE A 11 36.47 12.41 29.97
CA PHE A 11 35.27 11.59 29.84
C PHE A 11 34.05 12.51 30.05
N ARG A 12 33.31 12.80 28.97
CA ARG A 12 31.96 13.34 29.07
C ARG A 12 31.05 12.22 29.57
N THR A 13 30.57 12.35 30.80
CA THR A 13 29.44 11.60 31.32
C THR A 13 28.21 11.89 30.46
N VAL A 14 27.78 10.92 29.65
CA VAL A 14 26.46 10.96 29.01
C VAL A 14 25.44 10.64 30.10
N SER A 15 24.71 11.68 30.52
CA SER A 15 23.56 11.52 31.41
C SER A 15 22.51 10.66 30.69
N SER A 16 22.23 9.49 31.25
CA SER A 16 21.17 8.58 30.83
C SER A 16 19.80 9.13 31.23
N THR A 17 19.31 10.13 30.51
CA THR A 17 17.86 10.42 30.53
C THR A 17 17.21 9.55 29.47
N LYS A 18 16.47 8.52 29.92
CA LYS A 18 15.61 7.71 29.05
C LYS A 18 14.72 8.65 28.24
N PRO A 19 14.67 8.56 26.91
CA PRO A 19 13.80 9.42 26.12
C PRO A 19 12.36 9.13 26.54
N THR A 20 11.67 10.17 27.01
CA THR A 20 10.21 10.14 27.20
C THR A 20 9.55 9.84 25.85
N VAL A 21 8.39 9.19 25.87
CA VAL A 21 7.60 8.81 24.68
C VAL A 21 7.43 10.00 23.71
N LEU A 22 7.38 11.22 24.23
CA LEU A 22 7.29 12.46 23.45
C LEU A 22 8.55 12.73 22.59
N GLY A 23 9.75 12.36 23.06
CA GLY A 23 11.01 12.55 22.34
C GLY A 23 11.20 11.57 21.18
N LEU A 24 10.56 10.40 21.22
CA LEU A 24 10.60 9.42 20.12
C LEU A 24 9.68 9.83 18.95
N ALA A 25 8.60 10.56 19.23
CA ALA A 25 7.73 11.10 18.19
C ALA A 25 8.43 12.18 17.33
N GLN A 26 9.45 12.85 17.86
CA GLN A 26 10.19 13.92 17.18
C GLN A 26 11.40 13.44 16.34
N GLN A 27 11.74 12.15 16.39
CA GLN A 27 12.90 11.61 15.69
C GLN A 27 12.61 11.17 14.24
N GLY A 28 11.39 11.37 13.73
CA GLY A 28 11.09 11.10 12.32
C GLY A 28 11.35 9.64 11.88
N ILE A 29 11.38 8.69 12.83
CA ILE A 29 11.67 7.27 12.60
C ILE A 29 10.51 6.57 11.88
N PHE A 30 9.34 7.22 11.82
CA PHE A 30 8.32 6.91 10.84
C PHE A 30 8.28 8.07 9.85
N PRO A 31 8.61 7.86 8.56
CA PRO A 31 8.25 8.83 7.56
C PRO A 31 6.74 9.00 7.66
N SER A 32 6.32 10.16 8.15
CA SER A 32 4.95 10.62 8.05
C SER A 32 4.65 10.79 6.58
N VAL A 33 4.18 9.71 5.93
CA VAL A 33 3.32 9.84 4.78
C VAL A 33 2.04 10.45 5.35
N ASP A 34 2.02 11.78 5.43
CA ASP A 34 0.88 12.57 5.90
C ASP A 34 -0.19 12.55 4.81
N TYR A 35 -0.64 11.35 4.45
CA TYR A 35 -1.89 11.16 3.73
C TYR A 35 -3.01 11.16 4.78
N LYS A 36 -3.17 12.30 5.46
CA LYS A 36 -4.41 12.58 6.17
C LYS A 36 -5.40 13.04 5.11
N MET A 37 -6.30 12.13 4.72
CA MET A 37 -7.47 12.54 3.97
C MET A 37 -8.18 13.64 4.76
N THR A 38 -8.58 14.73 4.08
CA THR A 38 -9.47 15.71 4.68
C THR A 38 -10.83 15.08 4.96
N ASP A 39 -11.66 15.72 5.78
CA ASP A 39 -13.02 15.23 6.05
C ASP A 39 -13.84 15.10 4.77
N GLU A 40 -13.63 16.00 3.81
CA GLU A 40 -14.27 15.95 2.49
C GLU A 40 -13.80 14.74 1.67
N GLN A 41 -12.49 14.46 1.67
CA GLN A 41 -11.91 13.31 0.99
C GLN A 41 -12.39 11.99 1.60
N LEU A 42 -12.38 11.89 2.93
CA LEU A 42 -12.83 10.70 3.65
C LEU A 42 -14.33 10.46 3.45
N THR A 43 -15.13 11.51 3.49
CA THR A 43 -16.57 11.45 3.24
C THR A 43 -16.85 10.94 1.83
N THR A 44 -16.16 11.52 0.84
CA THR A 44 -16.30 11.11 -0.56
C THR A 44 -15.87 9.66 -0.76
N PHE A 45 -14.70 9.28 -0.24
CA PHE A 45 -14.18 7.92 -0.31
C PHE A 45 -15.17 6.90 0.25
N ARG A 46 -15.72 7.16 1.45
CA ARG A 46 -16.72 6.28 2.08
C ARG A 46 -18.01 6.22 1.29
N ALA A 47 -18.53 7.36 0.83
CA ALA A 47 -19.77 7.40 0.07
C ALA A 47 -19.67 6.61 -1.24
N VAL A 48 -18.56 6.73 -1.97
CA VAL A 48 -18.31 5.95 -3.20
C VAL A 48 -18.15 4.46 -2.87
N LEU A 49 -17.23 4.12 -1.96
CA LEU A 49 -16.93 2.74 -1.60
C LEU A 49 -18.17 1.95 -1.15
N CYS A 50 -19.00 2.54 -0.29
CA CYS A 50 -20.18 1.87 0.23
C CYS A 50 -21.32 1.79 -0.82
N ASN A 51 -21.31 2.64 -1.84
CA ASN A 51 -22.29 2.60 -2.93
C ASN A 51 -21.88 1.65 -4.04
N ASP A 52 -20.59 1.42 -4.29
CA ASP A 52 -20.13 0.60 -5.42
C ASP A 52 -20.43 -0.89 -5.23
N THR A 53 -20.05 -1.46 -4.10
CA THR A 53 -20.17 -2.92 -3.88
C THR A 53 -21.20 -3.27 -2.81
N PRO A 54 -21.85 -4.44 -2.89
CA PRO A 54 -22.67 -4.94 -1.79
C PRO A 54 -21.80 -5.27 -0.56
N TRP A 55 -22.24 -4.82 0.61
CA TRP A 55 -21.61 -5.12 1.91
C TRP A 55 -22.57 -5.93 2.79
N ASN A 56 -22.02 -6.79 3.65
CA ASN A 56 -22.82 -7.47 4.66
C ASN A 56 -23.30 -6.45 5.70
N GLN A 57 -24.62 -6.29 5.85
CA GLN A 57 -25.22 -5.33 6.80
C GLN A 57 -25.47 -5.93 8.19
N ASN A 58 -25.10 -7.19 8.42
CA ASN A 58 -25.22 -7.82 9.74
C ASN A 58 -24.05 -7.42 10.65
N ARG A 59 -24.33 -6.68 11.72
CA ARG A 59 -23.34 -6.29 12.73
C ARG A 59 -22.60 -7.48 13.35
N SER A 60 -23.31 -8.54 13.73
CA SER A 60 -22.71 -9.71 14.39
C SER A 60 -21.69 -10.43 13.51
N TYR A 61 -21.86 -10.37 12.17
CA TYR A 61 -20.88 -10.90 11.23
C TYR A 61 -19.54 -10.17 11.32
N TRP A 62 -19.56 -8.84 11.39
CA TRP A 62 -18.33 -8.03 11.49
C TRP A 62 -17.65 -8.18 12.86
N GLU A 63 -18.42 -8.28 13.94
CA GLU A 63 -17.88 -8.56 15.28
C GLU A 63 -17.17 -9.92 15.34
N GLN A 64 -17.81 -10.98 14.85
CA GLN A 64 -17.19 -12.31 14.79
C GLN A 64 -15.97 -12.34 13.86
N ARG A 65 -16.03 -11.61 12.74
CA ARG A 65 -14.90 -11.50 11.81
C ARG A 65 -13.72 -10.77 12.47
N SER A 66 -13.97 -9.70 13.21
CA SER A 66 -12.95 -8.98 13.98
C SER A 66 -12.32 -9.87 15.03
N LEU A 67 -13.11 -10.62 15.82
CA LEU A 67 -12.59 -11.56 16.80
C LEU A 67 -11.67 -12.61 16.16
N ARG A 68 -12.13 -13.22 15.06
CA ARG A 68 -11.34 -14.22 14.33
C ARG A 68 -10.04 -13.65 13.77
N LEU A 69 -10.11 -12.53 13.04
CA LEU A 69 -8.94 -11.96 12.35
C LEU A 69 -8.02 -11.20 13.29
N GLY A 70 -8.53 -10.62 14.36
CA GLY A 70 -7.76 -9.87 15.35
C GLY A 70 -6.75 -10.74 16.09
N HIS A 71 -7.09 -11.99 16.39
CA HIS A 71 -6.11 -12.93 16.94
C HIS A 71 -5.02 -13.34 15.94
N GLN A 72 -5.39 -13.51 14.67
CA GLN A 72 -4.46 -13.94 13.63
C GLN A 72 -3.56 -12.81 13.12
N TYR A 73 -4.08 -11.58 13.06
CA TYR A 73 -3.42 -10.39 12.54
C TYR A 73 -3.56 -9.22 13.53
N PRO A 74 -2.83 -9.21 14.66
CA PRO A 74 -3.11 -8.31 15.78
C PRO A 74 -3.05 -6.82 15.50
N ILE A 75 -2.33 -6.39 14.45
CA ILE A 75 -2.22 -4.97 14.07
C ILE A 75 -3.49 -4.49 13.34
N MET A 76 -4.00 -5.27 12.38
CA MET A 76 -5.06 -4.83 11.45
C MET A 76 -6.37 -5.61 11.59
N GLY A 77 -6.34 -6.84 12.10
CA GLY A 77 -7.49 -7.76 12.12
C GLY A 77 -8.65 -7.30 12.99
N TRP A 78 -8.38 -6.52 14.05
CA TRP A 78 -9.43 -5.97 14.90
C TRP A 78 -10.27 -4.89 14.22
N TRP A 79 -9.71 -4.17 13.24
CA TRP A 79 -10.35 -3.05 12.54
C TRP A 79 -11.58 -3.43 11.71
N GLN A 80 -11.91 -4.71 11.60
CA GLN A 80 -13.12 -5.17 10.92
C GLN A 80 -14.41 -4.63 11.55
N VAL A 81 -14.39 -4.21 12.82
CA VAL A 81 -15.55 -3.56 13.47
C VAL A 81 -15.77 -2.12 13.00
N ASP A 82 -14.76 -1.46 12.44
CA ASP A 82 -14.85 -0.09 11.90
C ASP A 82 -15.36 -0.07 10.45
N ASN A 83 -16.33 -0.93 10.14
CA ASN A 83 -16.91 -1.04 8.81
C ASN A 83 -18.17 -0.17 8.69
N VAL A 84 -17.99 1.08 8.27
CA VAL A 84 -19.09 2.03 8.08
C VAL A 84 -20.11 1.58 7.02
N CYS A 85 -19.68 0.81 6.01
CA CYS A 85 -20.55 0.34 4.94
C CYS A 85 -21.60 -0.67 5.41
N ALA A 86 -21.37 -1.35 6.54
CA ALA A 86 -22.36 -2.25 7.16
C ALA A 86 -23.67 -1.53 7.54
N TYR A 87 -23.61 -0.21 7.76
CA TYR A 87 -24.76 0.62 8.15
C TYR A 87 -25.22 1.56 7.03
N TRP A 88 -24.57 1.51 5.86
CA TRP A 88 -24.85 2.39 4.74
C TRP A 88 -26.01 1.86 3.89
N HIS A 89 -27.04 2.69 3.70
CA HIS A 89 -28.16 2.34 2.82
C HIS A 89 -27.81 2.69 1.37
N ARG A 90 -27.40 1.69 0.61
CA ARG A 90 -27.02 1.85 -0.80
C ARG A 90 -28.17 1.50 -1.78
N PRO A 91 -28.25 2.17 -2.94
CA PRO A 91 -29.11 1.70 -4.02
C PRO A 91 -28.62 0.36 -4.57
N LYS A 92 -29.54 -0.43 -5.13
CA LYS A 92 -29.16 -1.61 -5.92
C LYS A 92 -28.72 -1.15 -7.30
N ILE A 93 -27.42 -1.14 -7.53
CA ILE A 93 -26.81 -0.86 -8.84
C ILE A 93 -26.29 -2.13 -9.49
N ASN A 94 -26.37 -2.19 -10.81
CA ASN A 94 -25.75 -3.23 -11.62
C ASN A 94 -24.42 -2.70 -12.16
N ILE A 95 -23.30 -3.09 -11.55
CA ILE A 95 -21.97 -2.73 -12.03
C ILE A 95 -21.55 -3.71 -13.11
N LEU A 96 -21.12 -3.18 -14.26
CA LEU A 96 -20.55 -3.99 -15.32
C LEU A 96 -19.20 -4.55 -14.88
N VAL A 97 -18.97 -5.84 -15.12
CA VAL A 97 -17.66 -6.47 -14.90
C VAL A 97 -16.81 -6.24 -16.14
N PRO A 98 -15.70 -5.48 -16.06
CA PRO A 98 -14.84 -5.26 -17.21
C PRO A 98 -14.15 -6.56 -17.61
N THR A 99 -14.21 -6.90 -18.90
CA THR A 99 -13.65 -8.15 -19.44
C THR A 99 -12.44 -7.94 -20.35
N GLY A 100 -12.16 -6.71 -20.77
CA GLY A 100 -11.10 -6.39 -21.73
C GLY A 100 -11.39 -6.77 -23.20
N HIS A 101 -12.55 -7.37 -23.49
CA HIS A 101 -12.93 -7.66 -24.88
C HIS A 101 -13.28 -6.39 -25.65
N GLY A 102 -12.79 -6.28 -26.89
CA GLY A 102 -13.16 -5.19 -27.80
C GLY A 102 -12.44 -3.86 -27.53
N ILE A 103 -11.40 -3.85 -26.69
CA ILE A 103 -10.58 -2.67 -26.42
C ILE A 103 -9.08 -2.95 -26.69
N PRO A 104 -8.25 -1.90 -26.85
CA PRO A 104 -6.80 -2.06 -26.90
C PRO A 104 -6.23 -2.74 -25.64
N PRO A 105 -5.03 -3.33 -25.73
CA PRO A 105 -4.37 -3.95 -24.58
C PRO A 105 -4.23 -3.01 -23.38
N VAL A 106 -4.29 -3.59 -22.18
CA VAL A 106 -4.16 -2.86 -20.91
C VAL A 106 -2.92 -3.34 -20.16
N LEU A 107 -2.09 -2.40 -19.72
CA LEU A 107 -0.96 -2.69 -18.84
C LEU A 107 -1.41 -2.59 -17.38
N MET A 108 -1.20 -3.67 -16.62
CA MET A 108 -1.41 -3.72 -15.17
C MET A 108 -0.05 -3.75 -14.47
N VAL A 109 0.11 -3.00 -13.39
CA VAL A 109 1.36 -2.93 -12.61
C VAL A 109 1.02 -3.21 -11.17
N GLN A 110 1.71 -4.16 -10.53
CA GLN A 110 1.42 -4.53 -9.17
C GLN A 110 2.66 -4.96 -8.40
N SER A 111 2.79 -4.47 -7.17
CA SER A 111 3.76 -4.97 -6.19
C SER A 111 3.23 -6.21 -5.47
N THR A 112 4.14 -7.17 -5.25
CA THR A 112 3.85 -8.44 -4.58
C THR A 112 3.41 -8.30 -3.12
N HIS A 113 3.83 -7.23 -2.41
CA HIS A 113 3.45 -7.01 -1.01
C HIS A 113 2.69 -5.69 -0.80
N ASP A 114 1.95 -5.22 -1.80
CA ASP A 114 1.10 -4.03 -1.69
C ASP A 114 0.00 -4.22 -0.61
N PRO A 115 -0.01 -3.40 0.47
CA PRO A 115 -0.93 -3.57 1.58
C PRO A 115 -2.34 -3.01 1.31
N ALA A 116 -2.50 -2.14 0.30
CA ALA A 116 -3.77 -1.47 0.03
C ALA A 116 -4.56 -2.16 -1.10
N THR A 117 -3.86 -2.65 -2.12
CA THR A 117 -4.43 -3.44 -3.23
C THR A 117 -3.65 -4.75 -3.38
N PRO A 118 -4.01 -5.81 -2.63
CA PRO A 118 -3.24 -7.05 -2.57
C PRO A 118 -3.01 -7.70 -3.93
N TYR A 119 -1.83 -8.30 -4.10
CA TYR A 119 -1.36 -8.93 -5.33
C TYR A 119 -2.34 -9.97 -5.89
N GLU A 120 -2.99 -10.75 -5.02
CA GLU A 120 -3.96 -11.77 -5.42
C GLU A 120 -5.18 -11.17 -6.11
N GLY A 121 -5.59 -9.96 -5.70
CA GLY A 121 -6.65 -9.18 -6.33
C GLY A 121 -6.24 -8.73 -7.73
N ALA A 122 -5.01 -8.25 -7.90
CA ALA A 122 -4.48 -7.87 -9.20
C ALA A 122 -4.36 -9.08 -10.15
N LEU A 123 -3.88 -10.22 -9.64
CA LEU A 123 -3.85 -11.47 -10.41
C LEU A 123 -5.25 -11.92 -10.85
N ALA A 124 -6.26 -11.76 -9.98
CA ALA A 124 -7.64 -12.07 -10.34
C ALA A 124 -8.16 -11.11 -11.42
N ALA A 125 -7.88 -9.81 -11.30
CA ALA A 125 -8.24 -8.82 -12.31
C ALA A 125 -7.56 -9.10 -13.65
N HIS A 126 -6.26 -9.40 -13.66
CA HIS A 126 -5.49 -9.75 -14.85
C HIS A 126 -6.09 -10.97 -15.56
N ARG A 127 -6.38 -12.05 -14.83
CA ARG A 127 -7.04 -13.25 -15.38
C ARG A 127 -8.43 -12.96 -15.96
N ALA A 128 -9.19 -12.06 -15.34
CA ALA A 128 -10.53 -11.70 -15.79
C ALA A 128 -10.52 -10.73 -16.98
N PHE A 129 -9.39 -10.07 -17.26
CA PHE A 129 -9.30 -8.99 -18.24
C PHE A 129 -8.48 -9.43 -19.46
N HIS A 130 -9.20 -9.80 -20.51
CA HIS A 130 -8.63 -10.23 -21.78
C HIS A 130 -7.70 -9.16 -22.38
N GLY A 131 -6.56 -9.61 -22.90
CA GLY A 131 -5.58 -8.74 -23.55
C GLY A 131 -4.78 -7.86 -22.58
N SER A 132 -4.90 -8.07 -21.27
CA SER A 132 -4.01 -7.40 -20.33
C SER A 132 -2.61 -8.01 -20.32
N ARG A 133 -1.62 -7.22 -19.88
CA ARG A 133 -0.27 -7.65 -19.54
C ARG A 133 0.09 -7.15 -18.16
N MET A 134 0.78 -7.97 -17.40
CA MET A 134 1.10 -7.67 -16.02
C MET A 134 2.60 -7.41 -15.85
N VAL A 135 2.93 -6.31 -15.19
CA VAL A 135 4.24 -6.03 -14.63
C VAL A 135 4.16 -6.31 -13.13
N THR A 136 4.78 -7.40 -12.70
CA THR A 136 4.89 -7.77 -11.28
C THR A 136 6.17 -7.18 -10.71
N VAL A 137 6.09 -6.55 -9.54
CA VAL A 137 7.26 -6.03 -8.82
C VAL A 137 7.50 -6.87 -7.58
N GLU A 138 8.54 -7.70 -7.64
CA GLU A 138 8.98 -8.54 -6.53
C GLU A 138 9.82 -7.74 -5.54
N ASN A 139 9.94 -8.21 -4.30
CA ASN A 139 10.73 -7.55 -3.26
C ASN A 139 10.35 -6.08 -3.04
N GLU A 140 9.05 -5.79 -3.17
CA GLU A 140 8.46 -4.47 -3.05
C GLU A 140 7.23 -4.57 -2.14
N GLY A 141 7.04 -3.56 -1.28
CA GLY A 141 5.91 -3.47 -0.33
C GLY A 141 5.10 -2.19 -0.47
N ASP A 142 5.46 -1.32 -1.41
CA ASP A 142 4.78 -0.06 -1.60
C ASP A 142 3.47 -0.20 -2.39
N HIS A 143 2.50 0.64 -2.01
CA HIS A 143 1.31 0.90 -2.81
C HIS A 143 1.60 2.04 -3.81
N VAL A 144 1.16 1.87 -5.06
CA VAL A 144 1.45 2.76 -6.21
C VAL A 144 2.95 2.77 -6.57
N ILE A 145 3.32 2.02 -7.61
CA ILE A 145 4.73 1.85 -8.00
C ILE A 145 5.18 2.83 -9.08
N TYR A 146 4.41 2.95 -10.17
CA TYR A 146 4.77 3.80 -11.31
C TYR A 146 4.93 5.27 -10.88
N SER A 147 6.01 5.91 -11.36
CA SER A 147 6.38 7.31 -11.13
C SER A 147 6.73 7.68 -9.67
N ARG A 148 6.05 7.12 -8.68
CA ARG A 148 6.28 7.45 -7.26
C ARG A 148 7.55 6.82 -6.69
N ARG A 149 7.89 5.59 -7.11
CA ARG A 149 9.01 4.83 -6.56
C ARG A 149 10.28 4.88 -7.41
N LYS A 150 10.22 5.51 -8.59
CA LYS A 150 11.36 5.66 -9.50
C LYS A 150 12.01 4.32 -9.87
N ASN A 151 11.20 3.25 -9.94
CA ASN A 151 11.67 1.93 -10.33
C ASN A 151 11.92 1.93 -11.84
N ALA A 152 13.20 1.96 -12.25
CA ALA A 152 13.57 2.14 -13.64
C ALA A 152 12.99 1.06 -14.58
N CYS A 153 12.84 -0.18 -14.10
CA CYS A 153 12.23 -1.26 -14.89
C CYS A 153 10.74 -0.98 -15.15
N VAL A 154 9.99 -0.62 -14.10
CA VAL A 154 8.57 -0.29 -14.21
C VAL A 154 8.36 0.97 -15.04
N ASP A 155 9.09 2.05 -14.73
CA ASP A 155 8.93 3.35 -15.37
C ASP A 155 9.20 3.25 -16.88
N GLN A 156 10.25 2.53 -17.31
CA GLN A 156 10.52 2.34 -18.74
C GLN A 156 9.39 1.62 -19.48
N ILE A 157 8.81 0.58 -18.87
CA ILE A 157 7.71 -0.19 -19.49
C ILE A 157 6.43 0.65 -19.54
N VAL A 158 6.09 1.33 -18.45
CA VAL A 158 4.89 2.16 -18.37
C VAL A 158 5.01 3.39 -19.29
N ASP A 159 6.17 4.03 -19.36
CA ASP A 159 6.43 5.15 -20.28
C ASP A 159 6.32 4.70 -21.74
N ALA A 160 6.86 3.53 -22.10
CA ALA A 160 6.72 2.98 -23.45
C ALA A 160 5.24 2.74 -23.82
N PHE A 161 4.45 2.22 -22.88
CA PHE A 161 3.02 2.02 -23.06
C PHE A 161 2.27 3.35 -23.21
N LEU A 162 2.49 4.32 -22.33
CA LEU A 162 1.79 5.60 -22.36
C LEU A 162 2.17 6.48 -23.56
N LEU A 163 3.45 6.47 -23.96
CA LEU A 163 3.96 7.35 -25.01
C LEU A 163 3.82 6.75 -26.41
N ARG A 164 3.93 5.43 -26.55
CA ARG A 164 3.99 4.74 -27.85
C ARG A 164 2.96 3.63 -28.02
N GLY A 165 2.19 3.31 -26.98
CA GLY A 165 1.27 2.17 -27.00
C GLY A 165 1.98 0.82 -27.01
N GLU A 166 3.28 0.79 -26.70
CA GLU A 166 4.07 -0.44 -26.66
C GLU A 166 3.72 -1.25 -25.42
N ILE A 167 3.42 -2.53 -25.60
CA ILE A 167 3.10 -3.44 -24.51
C ILE A 167 4.04 -4.66 -24.56
N PRO A 168 4.52 -5.18 -23.42
CA PRO A 168 5.29 -6.41 -23.40
C PRO A 168 4.56 -7.58 -24.08
N VAL A 169 5.31 -8.45 -24.75
CA VAL A 169 4.74 -9.64 -25.41
C VAL A 169 4.18 -10.61 -24.38
N GLU A 170 4.86 -10.72 -23.23
CA GLU A 170 4.55 -11.57 -22.09
C GLU A 170 4.53 -10.73 -20.81
N ASP A 171 4.03 -11.30 -19.71
CA ASP A 171 4.13 -10.65 -18.39
C ASP A 171 5.60 -10.46 -17.99
N VAL A 172 5.88 -9.38 -17.29
CA VAL A 172 7.24 -8.99 -16.92
C VAL A 172 7.37 -8.95 -15.40
N THR A 173 8.53 -9.37 -14.90
CA THR A 173 8.89 -9.21 -13.49
C THR A 173 10.01 -8.18 -13.36
N CYS A 174 9.75 -7.15 -12.57
CA CYS A 174 10.73 -6.16 -12.13
C CYS A 174 11.12 -6.44 -10.68
N GLN A 175 12.33 -6.04 -10.30
CA GLN A 175 12.77 -6.07 -8.90
C GLN A 175 12.50 -4.71 -8.23
N GLY A 176 11.95 -4.73 -7.03
CA GLY A 176 11.79 -3.58 -6.16
C GLY A 176 13.07 -3.21 -5.42
N ASP A 177 13.00 -2.13 -4.64
CA ASP A 177 14.15 -1.61 -3.89
C ASP A 177 14.44 -2.42 -2.60
N GLY A 178 13.62 -3.42 -2.30
CA GLY A 178 13.71 -4.27 -1.12
C GLY A 178 12.71 -3.86 -0.04
N ILE A 179 12.24 -4.86 0.70
CA ILE A 179 11.39 -4.65 1.87
C ILE A 179 12.29 -4.53 3.10
N PRO A 180 12.11 -3.53 3.97
CA PRO A 180 12.88 -3.41 5.21
C PRO A 180 12.83 -4.70 6.02
N ALA A 181 13.96 -5.06 6.63
CA ALA A 181 13.99 -6.18 7.57
C ALA A 181 13.02 -5.92 8.75
N PRO A 182 12.37 -6.97 9.29
CA PRO A 182 11.48 -6.86 10.45
C PRO A 182 12.14 -6.24 11.68
#